data_AF-A0A939FHA0-F1
#
_entry.id   AF-A0A939FHA0-F1
#
_cell.length_a   1.000
_cell.length_b   1.000
_cell.length_c   1.000
_cell.angle_alpha   90.00
_cell.angle_beta   90.00
_cell.angle_gamma   90.00
#
_symmetry.space_group_name_H-M   'P 1'
#
loop_
_entity.id
_entity.type
_entity.pdbx_description
1 polymer ?
#
loop_
_entity_poly.entity_id
_entity_poly.type
_entity_poly.pdbx_seq_one_letter_code
_entity_poly.pdbx_strand_id
1 'polypeptide(L)'
;ARRAMKKLGVPPRPVLPGERGAPGWPDGLAGSMTHCAGYCAAALVRTGDLASIGIDAEVRGPLPEGVLSSVALPGEAERSGRLA
;
A
#
# COMPACT_ATOMS: atom_id res chain seq x y z
N ALA A 1 -10.85 2.72 -0.88
CA ALA A 1 -11.28 2.58 0.54
C ALA A 1 -12.76 2.23 0.72
N ARG A 2 -13.71 3.13 0.41
CA ARG A 2 -15.15 2.94 0.71
C ARG A 2 -15.77 1.62 0.22
N ARG A 3 -15.34 1.11 -0.93
CA ARG A 3 -15.77 -0.21 -1.43
C ARG A 3 -15.29 -1.37 -0.53
N ALA A 4 -14.07 -1.29 -0.01
CA ALA A 4 -13.51 -2.28 0.91
C ALA A 4 -14.23 -2.25 2.28
N MET A 5 -14.59 -1.05 2.78
CA MET A 5 -15.43 -0.91 3.98
C MET A 5 -16.74 -1.69 3.82
N LYS A 6 -17.45 -1.51 2.68
CA LYS A 6 -18.68 -2.27 2.38
C LYS A 6 -18.45 -3.78 2.37
N LYS A 7 -17.34 -4.26 1.79
CA LYS A 7 -16.99 -5.70 1.77
C LYS A 7 -16.78 -6.26 3.18
N LEU A 8 -16.30 -5.43 4.11
CA LEU A 8 -16.17 -5.77 5.53
C LEU A 8 -17.46 -5.50 6.33
N GLY A 9 -18.60 -5.20 5.68
CA GLY A 9 -19.85 -4.90 6.38
C GLY A 9 -19.83 -3.60 7.18
N VAL A 10 -18.88 -2.70 6.92
CA VAL A 10 -18.80 -1.38 7.57
C VAL A 10 -19.39 -0.31 6.62
N PRO A 11 -20.28 0.57 7.11
CA PRO A 11 -20.78 1.68 6.31
C PRO A 11 -19.63 2.54 5.77
N PRO A 12 -19.68 2.99 4.50
CA PRO A 12 -18.67 3.89 3.95
C PRO A 12 -18.52 5.16 4.78
N ARG A 13 -17.28 5.50 5.13
CA ARG A 13 -16.94 6.75 5.83
C ARG A 13 -15.86 7.53 5.07
N PRO A 14 -15.71 8.84 5.31
CA PRO A 14 -14.55 9.60 4.86
C PRO A 14 -13.26 8.98 5.39
N VAL A 15 -12.18 9.11 4.61
CA VAL A 15 -10.82 8.76 5.02
C VAL A 15 -10.01 10.04 4.84
N LEU A 16 -9.76 10.73 5.95
CA LEU A 16 -9.05 12.01 5.96
C LEU A 16 -7.56 11.75 6.17
N PRO A 17 -6.65 12.60 5.66
CA PRO A 17 -5.22 12.49 5.96
C PRO A 17 -4.97 12.64 7.47
N GLY A 18 -4.13 11.76 8.01
CA GLY A 18 -3.63 11.79 9.38
C GLY A 18 -2.14 12.20 9.43
N GLU A 19 -1.43 11.74 10.46
CA GLU A 19 -0.01 12.04 10.66
C GLU A 19 0.82 11.64 9.42
N ARG A 20 1.69 12.53 8.94
CA ARG A 20 2.55 12.33 7.75
C ARG A 20 1.77 11.91 6.48
N GLY A 21 0.49 12.23 6.37
CA GLY A 21 -0.35 11.88 5.22
C GLY A 21 -0.88 10.44 5.24
N ALA A 22 -0.66 9.69 6.33
CA ALA A 22 -1.25 8.36 6.48
C ALA A 22 -2.79 8.42 6.43
N PRO A 23 -3.48 7.42 5.85
CA PRO A 23 -4.93 7.43 5.81
C PRO A 23 -5.54 7.32 7.23
N GLY A 24 -6.38 8.27 7.60
CA GLY A 24 -7.17 8.27 8.84
C GLY A 24 -8.34 7.29 8.73
N TRP A 25 -8.08 6.02 9.05
CA TRP A 25 -9.09 4.97 9.06
C TRP A 25 -10.09 5.16 10.21
N PRO A 26 -11.38 4.84 9.98
CA PRO A 26 -12.36 4.81 11.07
C PRO A 26 -11.96 3.79 12.15
N ASP A 27 -12.41 4.02 13.39
CA ASP A 27 -12.18 3.12 14.51
C ASP A 27 -12.52 1.66 14.19
N GLY A 28 -11.65 0.76 14.63
CA GLY A 28 -11.77 -0.68 14.39
C GLY A 28 -11.28 -1.14 13.01
N LEU A 29 -10.78 -0.24 12.16
CA LEU A 29 -10.21 -0.57 10.86
C LEU A 29 -8.75 -0.14 10.75
N ALA A 30 -7.96 -0.98 10.09
CA ALA A 30 -6.64 -0.64 9.57
C ALA A 30 -6.63 -0.89 8.05
N GLY A 31 -5.67 -0.29 7.34
CA GLY A 31 -5.63 -0.44 5.89
C GLY A 31 -4.47 0.29 5.22
N SER A 32 -4.38 0.07 3.91
CA SER A 32 -3.45 0.75 3.02
C SER A 32 -4.13 1.09 1.69
N MET A 33 -3.62 2.13 1.03
CA MET A 33 -4.05 2.57 -0.30
C MET A 33 -2.82 2.84 -1.16
N THR A 34 -2.91 2.53 -2.44
CA THR A 34 -1.85 2.77 -3.42
C THR A 34 -2.49 3.16 -4.75
N HIS A 35 -1.72 3.84 -5.59
CA HIS A 35 -2.11 4.18 -6.95
C HIS A 35 -0.88 4.31 -7.83
N CYS A 36 -1.04 3.94 -9.10
CA CYS A 36 -0.07 4.20 -10.16
C CYS A 36 -0.83 4.44 -11.47
N ALA A 37 -0.13 4.56 -12.59
CA ALA A 37 -0.77 4.79 -13.88
C ALA A 37 -1.77 3.67 -14.22
N GLY A 38 -3.06 4.03 -14.34
CA GLY A 38 -4.12 3.10 -14.69
C GLY A 38 -4.61 2.20 -13.55
N TYR A 39 -4.11 2.35 -12.31
CA TYR A 39 -4.50 1.47 -11.20
C TYR A 39 -4.67 2.23 -9.88
N CYS A 40 -5.72 1.89 -9.13
CA CYS A 40 -5.91 2.36 -7.76
C CYS A 40 -6.52 1.26 -6.90
N ALA A 41 -6.01 1.11 -5.67
CA ALA A 41 -6.44 0.06 -4.77
C ALA A 41 -6.52 0.52 -3.32
N ALA A 42 -7.27 -0.23 -2.54
CA ALA A 42 -7.30 -0.12 -1.09
C ALA A 42 -7.59 -1.48 -0.48
N ALA A 43 -6.78 -1.87 0.51
CA ALA A 43 -6.99 -3.06 1.32
C ALA A 43 -7.25 -2.63 2.77
N LEU A 44 -8.29 -3.20 3.37
CA LEU A 44 -8.70 -2.92 4.75
C LEU A 44 -8.81 -4.24 5.51
N VAL A 45 -8.55 -4.18 6.81
CA VAL A 45 -8.70 -5.26 7.78
C VAL A 45 -9.39 -4.72 9.03
N ARG A 46 -9.99 -5.60 9.84
CA ARG A 46 -10.38 -5.22 11.21
C ARG A 46 -9.15 -5.29 12.09
N THR A 47 -8.99 -4.33 13.01
CA THR A 47 -7.85 -4.28 13.92
C THR A 47 -7.79 -5.45 14.90
N GLY A 48 -8.92 -6.15 15.12
CA GLY A 48 -8.97 -7.39 15.91
C GLY A 48 -8.47 -8.63 15.16
N ASP A 49 -8.43 -8.60 13.82
CA ASP A 49 -8.05 -9.75 13.00
C ASP A 49 -6.58 -9.68 12.56
N LEU A 50 -6.08 -8.49 12.25
CA LEU A 50 -4.68 -8.23 11.88
C LEU A 50 -4.18 -6.92 12.49
N ALA A 51 -2.91 -6.93 12.90
CA ALA A 51 -2.24 -5.74 13.41
C ALA A 51 -2.08 -4.64 12.34
N SER A 52 -1.73 -5.01 11.10
CA SER A 52 -1.58 -4.06 10.00
C SER A 52 -1.66 -4.75 8.63
N ILE A 53 -1.86 -3.96 7.58
CA ILE A 53 -1.76 -4.38 6.18
C ILE A 53 -1.18 -3.25 5.35
N GLY A 54 -0.19 -3.58 4.51
CA GLY A 54 0.42 -2.68 3.52
C GLY A 54 0.24 -3.25 2.12
N ILE A 55 -0.19 -2.43 1.17
CA ILE A 55 -0.19 -2.76 -0.25
C ILE A 55 0.53 -1.66 -1.01
N ASP A 56 1.16 -2.05 -2.11
CA ASP A 56 1.73 -1.10 -3.05
C ASP A 56 1.59 -1.62 -4.49
N ALA A 57 1.54 -0.70 -5.45
CA ALA A 57 1.38 -1.03 -6.85
C ALA A 57 2.16 -0.04 -7.72
N GLU A 58 2.97 -0.60 -8.62
CA GLU A 58 3.79 0.16 -9.56
C GLU A 58 3.59 -0.37 -10.98
N VAL A 59 3.87 0.47 -11.97
CA VAL A 59 3.87 0.02 -13.37
C VAL A 59 5.02 -0.98 -13.55
N ARG A 60 4.73 -2.14 -14.13
CA ARG A 60 5.76 -3.13 -14.42
C ARG A 60 6.70 -2.61 -15.53
N GLY A 61 7.84 -2.09 -15.13
CA GLY A 61 8.89 -1.56 -16.01
C GLY A 61 10.23 -1.45 -15.29
N PRO A 62 11.29 -1.06 -16.01
CA PRO A 62 12.59 -0.81 -15.39
C PRO A 62 12.50 0.38 -14.41
N LEU A 63 13.32 0.33 -13.36
CA LEU A 63 13.46 1.47 -12.46
C LEU A 63 14.22 2.60 -13.16
N PRO A 64 13.94 3.87 -12.83
CA PRO A 64 14.78 4.99 -13.25
C PRO A 64 16.23 4.82 -12.79
N GLU A 65 17.15 5.44 -13.53
CA GLU A 65 18.59 5.40 -13.22
C GLU A 65 18.87 5.83 -11.77
N GLY A 66 19.74 5.10 -11.09
CA GLY A 66 20.14 5.37 -9.70
C GLY A 66 19.13 4.97 -8.62
N VAL A 67 17.87 4.69 -8.97
CA VAL A 67 16.83 4.35 -7.97
C VAL A 67 17.17 3.03 -7.27
N LEU A 68 17.56 1.99 -8.00
CA LEU A 68 17.88 0.69 -7.41
C LEU A 68 18.96 0.80 -6.32
N SER A 69 20.04 1.55 -6.57
CA SER A 69 21.10 1.78 -5.59
C SER A 69 20.68 2.62 -4.39
N SER A 70 19.62 3.41 -4.51
CA SER A 70 19.10 4.23 -3.40
C SER A 70 18.14 3.46 -2.48
N VAL A 71 17.48 2.41 -2.99
CA VAL A 71 16.43 1.68 -2.27
C VAL A 71 16.80 0.25 -1.89
N ALA A 72 17.82 -0.34 -2.53
CA ALA A 72 18.23 -1.71 -2.29
C ALA A 72 19.63 -1.76 -1.66
N LEU A 73 19.80 -2.67 -0.69
CA LEU A 73 21.11 -3.06 -0.20
C LEU A 73 21.90 -3.79 -1.31
N PRO A 74 23.24 -3.81 -1.25
CA PRO A 74 24.06 -4.46 -2.28
C PRO A 74 23.65 -5.92 -2.58
N GLY A 75 23.35 -6.71 -1.55
CA GLY A 75 22.89 -8.10 -1.72
C GLY A 75 21.49 -8.23 -2.32
N GLU A 76 20.61 -7.23 -2.12
CA GLU A 76 19.27 -7.20 -2.71
C GLU A 76 19.33 -6.80 -4.19
N ALA A 77 20.22 -5.87 -4.55
CA ALA A 77 20.46 -5.49 -5.94
C ALA A 77 20.99 -6.67 -6.76
N GLU A 78 21.98 -7.40 -6.23
CA GLU A 78 22.50 -8.61 -6.87
C GLU A 78 21.41 -9.68 -7.04
N ARG A 79 20.62 -9.93 -5.98
CA ARG A 79 19.52 -10.88 -6.03
C ARG A 79 18.45 -10.50 -7.05
N SER A 80 18.09 -9.23 -7.14
CA SER A 80 17.09 -8.72 -8.08
C SER A 80 17.56 -8.90 -9.52
N GLY A 81 18.85 -8.65 -9.80
CA GLY A 81 19.43 -8.88 -11.12
C GLY A 81 19.41 -10.34 -11.58
N ARG A 82 19.41 -11.31 -10.67
CA ARG A 82 19.28 -12.74 -11.00
C ARG A 82 17.85 -13.20 -11.31
N LEU A 83 16.85 -12.43 -10.90
CA LEU A 83 15.43 -12.75 -11.04
C LEU A 83 14.75 -12.00 -12.20
N ALA A 84 15.45 -11.00 -12.77
CA ALA A 84 15.02 -10.21 -13.92
C ALA A 84 15.29 -10.94 -15.24
#